data_AF-A0A7K4FWE0-F1
#
_entry.id   AF-A0A7K4FWE0-F1
#
_cell.length_a   1.000
_cell.length_b   1.000
_cell.length_c   1.000
_cell.angle_alpha   90.00
_cell.angle_beta   90.00
_cell.angle_gamma   90.00
#
_symmetry.space_group_name_H-M   'P 1'
#
loop_
_entity.id
_entity.type
_entity.pdbx_description
1 polymer ?
#
loop_
_entity_poly.entity_id
_entity_poly.type
_entity_poly.pdbx_seq_one_letter_code
_entity_poly.pdbx_strand_id
1 'polypeptide(L)' 'MDEIKAIRFAVEILKEMIPADCGELMEKKFNILLKQIKDRGIEEVFREWLDEDEEVILSP' A
#
# COMPACT_ATOMS: atom_id res chain seq x y z
N MET A 1 -10.27 6.62 9.66
CA MET A 1 -9.85 7.18 8.35
C MET A 1 -10.96 6.87 7.36
N ASP A 2 -11.29 7.76 6.42
CA ASP A 2 -12.26 7.42 5.37
C ASP A 2 -11.63 6.35 4.46
N GLU A 3 -12.27 5.19 4.34
CA GLU A 3 -11.74 4.02 3.61
C GLU A 3 -11.41 4.36 2.16
N ILE A 4 -12.22 5.22 1.52
CA ILE A 4 -12.00 5.67 0.15
C ILE A 4 -10.72 6.52 0.07
N LYS A 5 -10.46 7.36 1.10
CA LYS A 5 -9.23 8.16 1.16
C LYS A 5 -8.00 7.28 1.36
N ALA A 6 -8.10 6.24 2.18
CA ALA A 6 -7.01 5.29 2.40
C ALA A 6 -6.67 4.51 1.12
N ILE A 7 -7.68 4.00 0.42
CA ILE A 7 -7.48 3.30 -0.87
C ILE A 7 -6.84 4.25 -1.90
N ARG A 8 -7.30 5.50 -1.98
CA ARG A 8 -6.68 6.52 -2.85
C ARG A 8 -5.22 6.75 -2.51
N PHE A 9 -4.88 6.86 -1.23
CA PHE A 9 -3.50 7.03 -0.78
C PHE A 9 -2.61 5.85 -1.19
N ALA A 10 -3.09 4.62 -0.99
CA ALA A 10 -2.36 3.43 -1.43
C ALA A 10 -2.11 3.37 -2.95
N VAL A 11 -3.08 3.82 -3.75
CA VAL A 11 -2.92 3.90 -5.22
C VAL A 11 -1.83 4.88 -5.61
N GLU A 12 -1.72 6.02 -4.92
CA GLU A 12 -0.65 6.99 -5.20
C GLU A 12 0.73 6.43 -4.81
N ILE A 13 0.86 5.77 -3.66
CA ILE A 13 2.11 5.07 -3.28
C ILE A 13 2.51 4.04 -4.35
N LEU A 14 1.57 3.20 -4.78
CA LEU A 14 1.84 2.19 -5.81
C LEU A 14 2.28 2.82 -7.14
N LYS A 15 1.73 3.98 -7.52
CA LYS A 15 2.16 4.72 -8.71
C LYS A 15 3.56 5.29 -8.57
N GLU A 16 3.94 5.76 -7.39
CA GLU A 16 5.29 6.27 -7.14
C GLU A 16 6.34 5.16 -7.15
N MET A 17 5.98 3.96 -6.66
CA MET A 17 6.89 2.82 -6.58
C MET A 17 7.04 2.05 -7.91
N ILE A 18 6.07 2.16 -8.83
CA ILE A 18 6.03 1.37 -10.07
C ILE A 18 6.32 2.26 -11.28
N PRO A 19 7.34 1.94 -12.10
CA PRO A 19 7.61 2.66 -13.34
C PRO A 19 6.39 2.73 -14.27
N ALA A 20 6.25 3.83 -15.01
CA ALA A 20 5.08 4.11 -15.84
C ALA A 20 4.76 3.03 -16.90
N ASP A 21 5.77 2.27 -17.36
CA ASP A 21 5.60 1.19 -18.34
C ASP A 21 5.17 -0.16 -17.73
N CYS A 22 4.94 -0.22 -16.42
CA CYS A 22 4.59 -1.45 -15.71
C CYS A 22 3.11 -1.46 -15.27
N GLY A 23 2.19 -1.05 -16.15
CA GLY A 23 0.75 -0.97 -15.87
C GLY A 23 0.14 -2.30 -15.36
N GLU A 24 0.49 -3.43 -15.96
CA GLU A 24 0.04 -4.77 -15.51
C GLU A 24 0.54 -5.11 -14.11
N LEU A 25 1.74 -4.66 -13.76
CA LEU A 25 2.30 -4.87 -12.42
C LEU A 25 1.56 -4.04 -11.38
N MET A 26 1.18 -2.81 -11.73
CA MET A 26 0.35 -1.95 -10.87
C MET A 26 -1.00 -2.62 -10.60
N GLU A 27 -1.70 -3.08 -11.64
CA GLU A 27 -2.99 -3.74 -11.50
C GLU A 27 -2.89 -4.99 -10.61
N LYS A 28 -1.85 -5.81 -10.82
CA LYS A 28 -1.60 -6.99 -9.99
C LYS A 28 -1.36 -6.64 -8.52
N LYS A 29 -0.54 -5.62 -8.24
CA LYS A 29 -0.25 -5.17 -6.87
C LYS A 29 -1.48 -4.59 -6.19
N PHE A 30 -2.26 -3.79 -6.92
CA PHE A 30 -3.51 -3.24 -6.43
C PHE A 30 -4.53 -4.33 -6.09
N ASN A 31 -4.68 -5.35 -6.95
CA ASN A 31 -5.56 -6.49 -6.69
C ASN A 31 -5.14 -7.31 -5.47
N ILE A 32 -3.83 -7.46 -5.22
CA ILE A 32 -3.32 -8.11 -4.00
C ILE A 32 -3.70 -7.30 -2.76
N LEU A 33 -3.49 -5.98 -2.79
CA LEU A 33 -3.85 -5.09 -1.68
C LEU A 33 -5.35 -5.14 -1.38
N LEU A 34 -6.20 -5.07 -2.41
CA LEU A 34 -7.65 -5.18 -2.24
C LEU A 34 -8.07 -6.52 -1.63
N LYS A 35 -7.42 -7.62 -2.04
CA LYS A 35 -7.67 -8.93 -1.45
C LYS A 35 -7.29 -8.97 0.02
N GLN A 36 -6.13 -8.41 0.39
CA GLN A 36 -5.71 -8.33 1.79
C GLN A 36 -6.68 -7.48 2.62
N ILE A 37 -7.14 -6.34 2.09
CA ILE A 37 -8.12 -5.47 2.76
C ILE A 37 -9.44 -6.21 2.97
N LYS A 38 -9.89 -6.98 1.96
CA LYS A 38 -11.10 -7.80 2.06
C LYS A 38 -10.97 -8.87 3.14
N ASP A 39 -9.81 -9.52 3.22
CA ASP A 39 -9.61 -10.68 4.10
C ASP A 39 -9.34 -10.28 5.57
N ARG A 40 -8.69 -9.12 5.80
CA ARG A 40 -8.17 -8.71 7.12
C ARG A 40 -8.71 -7.36 7.63
N GLY A 41 -9.37 -6.59 6.77
CA GLY A 41 -9.81 -5.24 7.07
C GLY A 41 -8.74 -4.19 6.78
N ILE A 42 -9.19 -2.97 6.47
CA ILE A 42 -8.32 -1.89 5.99
C ILE A 42 -7.31 -1.42 7.04
N GLU A 43 -7.71 -1.37 8.32
CA GLU A 43 -6.85 -0.85 9.40
C GLU A 43 -5.65 -1.77 9.67
N GLU A 44 -5.84 -3.09 9.65
CA GLU A 44 -4.78 -4.07 9.85
C GLU A 44 -3.77 -4.02 8.71
N VAL A 45 -4.27 -4.03 7.46
CA VAL A 45 -3.41 -4.00 6.28
C VAL A 45 -2.59 -2.72 6.21
N PHE A 46 -3.20 -1.54 6.40
CA PHE A 46 -2.47 -0.29 6.33
C PHE A 46 -1.50 -0.11 7.50
N ARG A 47 -1.76 -0.69 8.67
CA ARG A 47 -0.80 -0.70 9.76
C ARG A 47 0.46 -1.47 9.37
N GLU A 48 0.31 -2.72 8.92
CA GLU A 48 1.45 -3.53 8.46
C GLU A 48 2.23 -2.84 7.33
N TRP A 49 1.50 -2.26 6.38
CA TRP A 49 2.09 -1.70 5.18
C TRP A 49 2.83 -0.37 5.41
N LEU A 50 2.46 0.37 6.45
CA LEU A 50 3.12 1.62 6.85
C LEU A 50 4.17 1.40 7.95
N ASP A 51 4.02 0.35 8.77
CA ASP A 51 5.01 -0.05 9.77
C ASP A 51 6.27 -0.67 9.12
N GLU A 52 6.16 -1.25 7.91
CA GLU A 52 7.32 -1.75 7.15
C GLU A 52 8.32 -0.62 6.75
N ASP A 53 7.92 0.65 6.82
CA ASP A 53 8.81 1.82 6.58
C ASP A 53 9.47 2.37 7.87
N GLU A 54 9.12 1.86 9.07
CA GLU A 54 9.72 2.24 10.37
C GLU A 54 10.92 1.36 10.76
N GLU A 55 11.88 1.13 9.87
CA GLU A 55 13.24 0.75 10.27
C GLU A 55 14.21 1.92 10.08
N VAL A 56 13.94 3.03 10.77
CA VAL A 56 14.89 4.14 10.92
C VAL A 56 15.93 3.75 11.97
N ILE A 57 17.00 3.07 11.54
CA ILE A 57 18.23 2.96 12.32
C ILE A 57 18.95 4.32 12.26
N LEU A 58 18.59 5.25 13.16
CA LEU A 58 19.49 6.34 13.54
C LEU A 58 20.52 5.77 14.51
N SER A 59 21.62 5.23 13.97
CA SER A 59 22.82 5.01 14.78
C SER A 59 23.43 6.37 15.17
N PRO A 60 23.91 6.53 16.41
CA PRO A 60 24.39 7.80 16.96
C PRO A 60 25.65 8.35 16.26
#